data_AF-A0A8J5MPQ2-F1
#
_entry.id   AF-A0A8J5MPQ2-F1
#
_cell.length_a   1.000
_cell.length_b   1.000
_cell.length_c   1.000
_cell.angle_alpha   90.00
_cell.angle_beta   90.00
_cell.angle_gamma   90.00
#
_symmetry.space_group_name_H-M   'P 1'
#
loop_
_entity.id
_entity.type
_entity.pdbx_description
1 polymer ?
#
loop_
_entity_poly.entity_id
_entity_poly.type
_entity_poly.pdbx_seq_one_letter_code
_entity_poly.pdbx_strand_id
1 'polypeptide(L)'
;MKSFLVLLCFVALAWSQETPECACGGFISEWNDLFEVLHLPPINVDGCEDYMTCHERCVDEWTFLTNDGDLDHELPDGKTVGQHMCDNLSEHGDVNVHPYQ
;
A
#
# COMPACT_ATOMS: atom_id res chain seq x y z
N MET A 1 23.03 -29.58 -28.91
CA MET A 1 21.93 -28.62 -29.16
C MET A 1 20.78 -28.77 -28.17
N LYS A 2 20.26 -29.99 -27.88
CA LYS A 2 19.18 -30.17 -26.88
C LYS A 2 19.52 -29.70 -25.46
N SER A 3 20.75 -29.90 -24.99
CA SER A 3 21.16 -29.52 -23.63
C SER A 3 21.27 -28.00 -23.40
N PHE A 4 21.48 -27.21 -24.46
CA PHE A 4 21.57 -25.76 -24.37
C PHE A 4 20.19 -25.09 -24.16
N LEU A 5 19.14 -25.67 -24.74
CA LEU A 5 17.76 -25.22 -24.59
C LEU A 5 17.27 -25.37 -23.15
N VAL A 6 17.63 -26.47 -22.50
CA VAL A 6 17.25 -26.75 -21.11
C VAL A 6 17.87 -25.73 -20.15
N LEU A 7 19.14 -25.37 -20.36
CA LEU A 7 19.84 -24.38 -19.52
C LEU A 7 19.19 -22.99 -19.62
N LEU A 8 18.76 -22.59 -20.82
CA LEU A 8 18.10 -21.31 -21.08
C LEU A 8 16.73 -21.21 -20.38
N CYS A 9 15.97 -22.31 -20.32
CA CYS A 9 14.70 -22.34 -19.60
C CYS A 9 14.88 -22.16 -18.08
N PHE A 10 15.93 -22.72 -17.49
CA PHE A 10 16.19 -22.57 -16.05
C PHE A 10 16.61 -21.15 -15.66
N VAL A 11 17.37 -20.47 -16.52
CA VAL A 11 17.75 -19.06 -16.27
C VAL A 11 16.54 -18.14 -16.34
N ALA A 12 15.61 -18.38 -17.28
CA ALA A 12 14.39 -17.57 -17.38
C ALA A 12 13.48 -17.68 -16.13
N LEU A 13 13.40 -18.85 -15.50
CA LEU A 13 12.59 -19.08 -14.29
C LEU A 13 13.16 -18.43 -13.03
N ALA A 14 14.48 -18.22 -12.96
CA ALA A 14 15.11 -17.55 -11.83
C ALA A 14 14.90 -16.02 -11.84
N TRP A 15 14.60 -15.44 -13.00
CA TRP A 15 14.44 -13.99 -13.17
C TRP A 15 13.00 -13.50 -12.97
N SER A 16 12.03 -14.42 -12.86
CA SER A 16 10.64 -14.10 -12.57
C SER A 16 10.28 -14.25 -11.09
N GLN A 17 11.28 -14.32 -10.19
CA GLN A 17 11.00 -14.20 -8.76
C GLN A 17 10.67 -12.74 -8.47
N GLU A 18 9.39 -12.40 -8.56
CA GLU A 18 8.87 -11.16 -8.00
C GLU A 18 9.19 -11.15 -6.50
N THR A 19 9.80 -10.06 -6.02
CA THR A 19 9.96 -9.83 -4.59
C THR A 19 8.58 -9.61 -4.00
N PRO A 20 8.20 -10.30 -2.91
CA PRO A 20 6.92 -10.06 -2.30
C PRO A 20 6.81 -8.61 -1.84
N GLU A 21 5.67 -8.00 -2.14
CA GLU A 21 5.35 -6.63 -1.75
C GLU A 21 4.44 -6.62 -0.53
N CYS A 22 4.78 -5.75 0.41
CA CYS A 22 3.96 -5.36 1.55
C CYS A 22 3.21 -4.08 1.19
N ALA A 23 1.88 -4.14 1.21
CA ALA A 23 1.02 -2.98 0.97
C ALA A 23 0.53 -2.41 2.31
N CYS A 24 0.67 -1.10 2.47
CA CYS A 24 0.25 -0.36 3.66
C CYS A 24 -0.80 0.67 3.25
N GLY A 25 -1.76 0.95 4.13
CA GLY A 25 -2.79 1.93 3.82
C GLY A 25 -3.66 2.30 5.00
N GLY A 26 -4.37 3.41 4.85
CA GLY A 26 -5.42 3.84 5.76
C GLY A 26 -6.77 3.33 5.29
N PHE A 27 -7.57 2.83 6.22
CA PHE A 27 -8.91 2.30 5.95
C PHE A 27 -9.95 2.96 6.84
N ILE A 28 -11.13 3.17 6.31
CA ILE A 28 -12.33 3.48 7.10
C ILE A 28 -13.23 2.25 7.13
N SER A 29 -13.81 1.99 8.30
CA SER A 29 -14.77 0.91 8.48
C SER A 29 -16.20 1.42 8.33
N GLU A 30 -16.99 0.77 7.48
CA GLU A 30 -18.45 0.84 7.51
C GLU A 30 -19.05 -0.49 7.98
N TRP A 31 -20.38 -0.52 8.17
CA TRP A 31 -21.12 -1.63 8.80
C TRP A 31 -20.69 -3.05 8.42
N ASN A 32 -20.30 -3.29 7.16
CA ASN A 32 -19.86 -4.60 6.69
C ASN A 32 -18.65 -4.53 5.74
N ASP A 33 -17.97 -3.38 5.66
CA ASP A 33 -16.91 -3.18 4.65
C ASP A 33 -15.77 -2.30 5.17
N LEU A 34 -14.63 -2.38 4.48
CA LEU A 34 -13.45 -1.55 4.70
C LEU A 34 -13.10 -0.86 3.39
N PHE A 35 -13.10 0.47 3.40
CA PHE A 35 -12.71 1.27 2.25
C PHE A 35 -11.29 1.76 2.47
N GLU A 36 -10.40 1.44 1.53
CA GLU A 36 -9.05 2.01 1.51
C GLU A 36 -9.13 3.48 1.12
N VAL A 37 -8.78 4.35 2.06
CA VAL A 37 -8.82 5.81 1.86
C VAL A 37 -7.46 6.38 1.56
N LEU A 38 -6.39 5.71 1.95
CA LEU A 38 -5.03 6.15 1.68
C LEU A 38 -4.18 4.96 1.31
N HIS A 39 -3.72 4.91 0.06
CA HIS A 39 -2.74 3.92 -0.36
C HIS A 39 -1.32 4.47 -0.13
N LEU A 40 -0.51 3.76 0.64
CA LEU A 40 0.90 4.13 0.85
C LEU A 40 1.80 3.43 -0.17
N PRO A 41 3.02 3.93 -0.42
CA PRO A 41 3.96 3.28 -1.32
C PRO A 41 4.22 1.81 -0.93
N PRO A 42 4.30 0.88 -1.90
CA PRO A 42 4.58 -0.52 -1.62
C PRO A 42 6.00 -0.71 -1.07
N ILE A 43 6.13 -1.67 -0.16
CA ILE A 43 7.37 -1.94 0.56
C ILE A 43 7.86 -3.34 0.16
N ASN A 44 9.06 -3.42 -0.41
CA ASN A 44 9.67 -4.72 -0.72
C ASN A 44 10.10 -5.44 0.56
N VAL A 45 9.72 -6.71 0.68
CA VAL A 45 10.13 -7.61 1.77
C VAL A 45 10.79 -8.87 1.19
N ASP A 46 11.58 -9.55 2.02
CA ASP A 46 12.37 -10.72 1.59
C ASP A 46 11.50 -11.97 1.38
N GLY A 47 10.31 -12.02 1.99
CA GLY A 47 9.39 -13.16 1.94
C GLY A 47 8.00 -12.81 2.48
N CYS A 48 6.98 -13.56 2.08
CA CYS A 48 5.61 -13.38 2.59
C CYS A 48 5.47 -13.68 4.10
N GLU A 49 6.42 -14.43 4.66
CA GLU A 49 6.48 -14.75 6.10
C GLU A 49 7.05 -13.58 6.93
N ASP A 50 7.62 -12.56 6.27
CA ASP A 50 8.25 -11.41 6.93
C ASP A 50 7.23 -10.33 7.34
N TYR A 51 6.15 -10.79 7.97
CA TYR A 51 5.02 -9.92 8.35
C TYR A 51 5.41 -8.88 9.41
N MET A 52 6.39 -9.20 10.27
CA MET A 52 6.87 -8.26 11.30
C MET A 52 7.60 -7.08 10.67
N THR A 53 8.52 -7.33 9.73
CA THR A 53 9.20 -6.25 9.01
C THR A 53 8.22 -5.45 8.17
N CYS A 54 7.25 -6.11 7.53
CA CYS A 54 6.16 -5.43 6.83
C CYS A 54 5.39 -4.49 7.78
N HIS A 55 4.98 -4.97 8.95
CA HIS A 55 4.26 -4.18 9.93
C HIS A 55 5.08 -2.98 10.44
N GLU A 56 6.33 -3.21 10.87
CA GLU A 56 7.20 -2.14 11.38
C GLU A 56 7.42 -1.05 10.33
N ARG A 57 7.68 -1.44 9.07
CA ARG A 57 7.84 -0.48 7.99
C ARG A 57 6.54 0.24 7.62
N CYS A 58 5.39 -0.43 7.69
CA CYS A 58 4.10 0.27 7.52
C CYS A 58 3.88 1.33 8.60
N VAL A 59 4.25 1.04 9.86
CA VAL A 59 4.14 2.00 10.96
C VAL A 59 5.06 3.19 10.71
N ASP A 60 6.33 2.93 10.35
CA ASP A 60 7.29 4.00 10.05
C ASP A 60 6.82 4.89 8.89
N GLU A 61 6.36 4.27 7.80
CA GLU A 61 5.89 4.99 6.61
C GLU A 61 4.60 5.77 6.90
N TRP A 62 3.67 5.18 7.66
CA TRP A 62 2.47 5.86 8.13
C TRP A 62 2.84 7.09 8.94
N THR A 63 3.68 6.94 9.97
CA THR A 63 4.08 8.05 10.83
C THR A 63 4.81 9.14 10.03
N PHE A 64 5.67 8.76 9.08
CA PHE A 64 6.40 9.70 8.24
C PHE A 64 5.49 10.50 7.30
N LEU A 65 4.59 9.81 6.58
CA LEU A 65 3.74 10.44 5.58
C LEU A 65 2.54 11.16 6.18
N THR A 66 2.02 10.69 7.31
CA THR A 66 0.78 11.22 7.88
C THR A 66 0.99 12.02 9.16
N ASN A 67 2.23 12.20 9.61
CA ASN A 67 2.54 12.79 10.91
C ASN A 67 1.76 12.09 12.04
N ASP A 68 1.89 10.77 12.10
CA ASP A 68 1.18 9.90 13.05
C ASP A 68 -0.35 9.92 12.93
N GLY A 69 -0.86 10.03 11.70
CA GLY A 69 -2.29 10.03 11.38
C GLY A 69 -2.98 11.39 11.54
N ASP A 70 -2.23 12.48 11.57
CA ASP A 70 -2.76 13.84 11.61
C ASP A 70 -3.38 14.20 10.25
N LEU A 71 -4.71 14.22 10.21
CA LEU A 71 -5.48 14.50 8.99
C LEU A 71 -5.28 15.93 8.48
N ASP A 72 -4.81 16.85 9.33
CA ASP A 72 -4.53 18.24 8.98
C ASP A 72 -3.07 18.45 8.57
N HIS A 73 -2.23 17.40 8.59
CA HIS A 73 -0.85 17.46 8.15
C HIS A 73 -0.78 17.77 6.64
N GLU A 74 -0.12 18.87 6.29
CA GLU A 74 0.11 19.27 4.90
C GLU A 74 1.24 18.47 4.25
N LEU A 75 0.94 17.86 3.11
CA LEU A 75 1.87 17.13 2.26
C LEU A 75 2.58 18.06 1.27
N PRO A 76 3.66 17.61 0.60
CA PRO A 76 4.45 18.45 -0.32
C PRO A 76 3.68 19.02 -1.52
N ASP A 77 2.52 18.44 -1.85
CA ASP A 77 1.64 18.91 -2.92
C ASP A 77 0.66 20.00 -2.46
N GLY A 78 0.70 20.39 -1.18
CA GLY A 78 -0.12 21.44 -0.58
C GLY A 78 -1.51 20.98 -0.15
N LYS A 79 -1.79 19.67 -0.19
CA LYS A 79 -3.01 19.08 0.37
C LYS A 79 -2.75 18.49 1.74
N THR A 80 -3.79 18.42 2.57
CA THR A 80 -3.70 17.68 3.83
C THR A 80 -3.85 16.17 3.61
N VAL A 81 -3.40 15.36 4.56
CA VAL A 81 -3.63 13.91 4.59
C VAL A 81 -5.12 13.60 4.45
N GLY A 82 -5.99 14.31 5.17
CA GLY A 82 -7.44 14.14 5.08
C GLY A 82 -8.01 14.47 3.69
N GLN A 83 -7.46 15.49 3.00
CA GLN A 83 -7.86 15.81 1.63
C GLN A 83 -7.50 14.68 0.65
N HIS A 84 -6.30 14.09 0.77
CA HIS A 84 -5.94 12.91 -0.03
C HIS A 84 -6.88 11.73 0.22
N MET A 85 -7.27 11.51 1.47
CA MET A 85 -8.25 10.47 1.81
C MET A 85 -9.61 10.72 1.17
N CYS A 86 -10.11 11.95 1.23
CA CYS A 86 -11.37 12.33 0.61
C CYS A 86 -11.33 12.25 -0.92
N ASP A 87 -10.21 12.63 -1.53
CA ASP A 87 -10.02 12.55 -2.97
C ASP A 87 -10.04 11.10 -3.44
N ASN A 88 -9.33 10.20 -2.75
CA ASN A 88 -9.30 8.77 -3.07
C ASN A 88 -10.70 8.14 -2.98
N LEU A 89 -11.46 8.43 -1.92
CA LEU A 89 -12.85 8.01 -1.79
C LEU A 89 -13.73 8.54 -2.94
N SER A 90 -13.54 9.82 -3.30
CA SER A 90 -14.31 10.45 -4.36
C SER A 90 -14.03 9.84 -5.73
N GLU A 91 -12.77 9.47 -6.02
CA GLU A 91 -12.37 8.78 -7.26
C GLU A 91 -12.98 7.39 -7.38
N HIS A 92 -13.17 6.68 -6.26
CA HIS A 92 -13.81 5.37 -6.23
C HIS A 92 -15.35 5.41 -6.18
N GLY A 93 -15.94 6.61 -6.16
CA GLY A 93 -17.39 6.82 -6.17
C GLY A 93 -18.05 6.89 -4.78
N ASP A 94 -17.25 6.86 -3.72
CA ASP A 94 -17.68 6.87 -2.32
C ASP A 94 -17.79 8.31 -1.77
N VAL A 95 -18.48 9.16 -2.52
CA VAL A 95 -18.69 10.59 -2.22
C VAL A 95 -19.57 10.85 -1.00
N ASN A 96 -20.17 9.82 -0.41
CA ASN A 96 -21.08 9.92 0.74
C ASN A 96 -20.76 8.87 1.80
N VAL A 97 -19.50 8.79 2.25
CA VAL A 97 -19.27 8.22 3.59
C VAL A 97 -20.05 9.10 4.55
N HIS A 98 -21.19 8.61 5.02
CA HIS A 98 -22.11 9.42 5.81
C HIS A 98 -21.35 9.96 7.02
N PRO A 99 -21.25 11.31 7.21
CA PRO A 99 -20.72 11.82 8.46
C PRO A 99 -21.67 11.31 9.54
N TYR A 100 -21.16 10.47 10.44
CA TYR A 100 -21.88 10.00 11.60
C TYR A 100 -22.61 11.21 12.23
N GLN A 101 -23.95 11.18 12.21
CA GLN A 101 -24.80 12.09 12.97
C GLN A 101 -24.82 11.68 14.44
#